data_AF-A0AAV3PDV2-F1
#
_entry.id   AF-A0AAV3PDV2-F1
#
_cell.length_a   1.000
_cell.length_b   1.000
_cell.length_c   1.000
_cell.angle_alpha   90.00
_cell.angle_beta   90.00
_cell.angle_gamma   90.00
#
_symmetry.space_group_name_H-M   'P 1'
#
loop_
_entity.id
_entity.type
_entity.pdbx_description
1 polymer ?
#
loop_
_entity_poly.entity_id
_entity_poly.type
_entity_poly.pdbx_seq_one_letter_code
_entity_poly.pdbx_strand_id
1 'polypeptide(L)'
;MVFEDGNYGFWTFNLLGLAILKKLSRDPDNRGKIGNTRGLLPKIIDSTHTGERLLRADGTTSTQILTVKRSLQLVKILASTTGATGKQLRKEISEIVFTISNIRDILRFGEKYLMLQKLGIEILSNLALEEDATERIGCTGGIFKELFNIFFMQTVPQSQNHVRISAGEAISMLALESKNSCRSILRLNVSDKLVTALEDTVLQVNAARILWNLCVYSGTECFQQLRSITAAGPTVLKAIMKEENKLQEVMIGLAAHVFKFMSSQESRTTFENAGIEEADLANKLIQILNKHQSPSIKVPRIRRNIQIFRNLGMEKELEWITKTISDVESFNIFSGTVGMSRRSTTMHSLVETARELLLDDQNL
;
A
#
# COMPACT_ATOMS: atom_id res chain seq x y z
N MET A 1 27.29 39.68 -16.43
CA MET A 1 26.35 39.41 -15.32
C MET A 1 25.11 40.26 -15.49
N VAL A 2 24.08 39.76 -16.18
CA VAL A 2 22.71 40.26 -16.04
C VAL A 2 21.80 39.08 -16.40
N PHE A 3 21.36 38.32 -15.41
CA PHE A 3 20.20 37.43 -15.51
C PHE A 3 19.55 37.40 -14.13
N GLU A 4 18.21 37.39 -14.10
CA GLU A 4 17.32 37.19 -12.94
C GLU A 4 16.74 38.41 -12.22
N ASP A 5 15.89 39.18 -12.90
CA ASP A 5 14.85 39.97 -12.22
C ASP A 5 13.42 39.51 -12.62
N GLY A 6 13.22 39.13 -13.89
CA GLY A 6 11.92 38.62 -14.38
C GLY A 6 11.48 37.26 -13.81
N ASN A 7 12.41 36.40 -13.39
CA ASN A 7 12.08 35.10 -12.81
C ASN A 7 11.57 35.21 -11.36
N TYR A 8 12.03 36.21 -10.60
CA TYR A 8 11.70 36.35 -9.18
C TYR A 8 10.21 36.66 -8.96
N GLY A 9 9.63 37.55 -9.78
CA GLY A 9 8.20 37.86 -9.74
C GLY A 9 7.32 36.67 -10.11
N PHE A 10 7.70 35.91 -11.14
CA PHE A 10 6.94 34.75 -11.63
C PHE A 10 6.74 33.67 -10.54
N TRP A 11 7.81 33.28 -9.84
CA TRP A 11 7.71 32.29 -8.76
C TRP A 11 6.90 32.80 -7.56
N THR A 12 7.00 34.09 -7.25
CA THR A 12 6.29 34.70 -6.12
C THR A 12 4.79 34.73 -6.35
N PHE A 13 4.34 35.11 -7.55
CA PHE A 13 2.91 35.08 -7.89
C PHE A 13 2.33 33.68 -7.97
N ASN A 14 3.08 32.72 -8.55
CA ASN A 14 2.67 31.31 -8.56
C ASN A 14 2.54 30.75 -7.14
N LEU A 15 3.48 31.07 -6.26
CA LEU A 15 3.43 30.65 -4.86
C LEU A 15 2.20 31.20 -4.14
N LEU A 16 1.86 32.48 -4.37
CA LEU A 16 0.65 33.10 -3.82
C LEU A 16 -0.63 32.45 -4.37
N GLY A 17 -0.70 32.24 -5.69
CA GLY A 17 -1.83 31.56 -6.33
C GLY A 17 -2.05 30.16 -5.78
N LEU A 18 -0.99 29.36 -5.65
CA LEU A 18 -1.03 28.03 -5.03
C LEU A 18 -1.46 28.09 -3.56
N ALA A 19 -1.03 29.11 -2.82
CA ALA A 19 -1.45 29.30 -1.43
C ALA A 19 -2.96 29.61 -1.31
N ILE A 20 -3.52 30.40 -2.22
CA ILE A 20 -4.96 30.68 -2.30
C ILE A 20 -5.73 29.40 -2.65
N LEU A 21 -5.33 28.69 -3.72
CA LEU A 21 -5.97 27.44 -4.14
C LEU A 21 -5.96 26.38 -3.04
N LYS A 22 -4.84 26.24 -2.32
CA LYS A 22 -4.74 25.33 -1.17
C LYS A 22 -5.67 25.73 -0.02
N LYS A 23 -5.89 27.02 0.21
CA LYS A 23 -6.86 27.47 1.24
C LYS A 23 -8.28 27.16 0.80
N LEU A 24 -8.63 27.41 -0.47
CA LEU A 24 -9.94 27.11 -1.02
C LEU A 24 -10.24 25.61 -1.01
N SER A 25 -9.26 24.76 -1.30
CA SER A 25 -9.41 23.30 -1.34
C SER A 25 -9.62 22.65 0.04
N ARG A 26 -9.59 23.42 1.13
CA ARG A 26 -10.03 22.91 2.44
C ARG A 26 -11.50 22.52 2.41
N ASP A 27 -12.31 23.31 1.70
CA ASP A 27 -13.69 23.00 1.39
C ASP A 27 -13.76 21.89 0.32
N PRO A 28 -14.39 20.74 0.60
CA PRO A 28 -14.57 19.66 -0.36
C PRO A 28 -15.21 20.09 -1.70
N ASP A 29 -16.17 21.02 -1.67
CA ASP A 29 -16.90 21.47 -2.87
C ASP A 29 -16.00 22.25 -3.82
N ASN A 30 -15.03 22.97 -3.26
CA ASN A 30 -14.06 23.70 -4.04
C ASN A 30 -13.03 22.79 -4.72
N ARG A 31 -12.79 21.57 -4.23
CA ARG A 31 -11.84 20.63 -4.84
C ARG A 31 -12.27 20.23 -6.24
N GLY A 32 -13.56 19.91 -6.41
CA GLY A 32 -14.15 19.61 -7.72
C GLY A 32 -14.09 20.80 -8.68
N LYS A 33 -14.42 22.01 -8.19
CA LYS A 33 -14.35 23.24 -8.98
C LYS A 33 -12.92 23.54 -9.46
N ILE A 34 -11.93 23.37 -8.58
CA ILE A 34 -10.51 23.55 -8.92
C ILE A 34 -10.09 22.56 -10.00
N GLY A 35 -10.43 21.27 -9.85
CA GLY A 35 -10.12 20.25 -10.85
C GLY A 35 -10.72 20.53 -12.22
N ASN A 36 -12.01 20.86 -12.24
CA ASN A 36 -12.78 21.09 -13.47
C ASN A 36 -12.45 22.42 -14.16
N THR A 37 -11.67 23.31 -13.52
CA THR A 37 -11.28 24.58 -14.13
C THR A 37 -10.29 24.32 -15.26
N ARG A 38 -10.72 24.60 -16.50
CA ARG A 38 -9.96 24.31 -17.72
C ARG A 38 -8.53 24.86 -17.65
N GLY A 39 -7.56 23.96 -17.80
CA GLY A 39 -6.13 24.29 -17.85
C GLY A 39 -5.50 24.58 -16.48
N LEU A 40 -6.24 24.53 -15.38
CA LEU A 40 -5.69 24.79 -14.06
C LEU A 40 -4.89 23.59 -13.53
N LEU A 41 -5.43 22.36 -13.64
CA LEU A 41 -4.71 21.15 -13.22
C LEU A 41 -3.34 20.99 -13.90
N PRO A 42 -3.22 21.09 -15.24
CA PRO A 42 -1.91 21.05 -15.90
C PRO A 42 -0.93 22.09 -15.35
N LYS A 43 -1.36 23.34 -15.15
CA LYS A 43 -0.48 24.38 -14.56
C LYS A 43 -0.02 24.07 -13.14
N ILE A 44 -0.87 23.44 -12.33
CA ILE A 44 -0.50 22.98 -10.99
C ILE A 44 0.55 21.86 -11.09
N ILE A 45 0.37 20.90 -12.02
CA ILE A 45 1.33 19.81 -12.25
C ILE A 45 2.64 20.31 -12.84
N ASP A 46 2.63 21.29 -13.73
CA ASP A 46 3.84 21.92 -14.25
C ASP A 46 4.66 22.57 -13.12
N SER A 47 3.97 23.09 -12.10
CA SER A 47 4.58 23.63 -10.88
C SER A 47 5.14 22.55 -9.93
N THR A 48 4.97 21.26 -10.22
CA THR A 48 5.64 20.16 -9.51
C THR A 48 6.92 19.71 -10.23
N HIS A 49 7.23 20.28 -11.40
CA HIS A 49 8.41 19.88 -12.15
C HIS A 49 9.69 20.20 -11.39
N THR A 50 10.54 19.18 -11.20
CA THR A 50 11.84 19.32 -10.55
C THR A 50 12.89 18.51 -11.29
N GLY A 51 13.94 19.16 -11.78
CA GLY A 51 15.11 18.48 -12.32
C GLY A 51 16.12 18.12 -11.24
N GLU A 52 17.03 17.19 -11.55
CA GLU A 52 18.13 16.77 -10.67
C GLU A 52 18.94 17.97 -10.13
N ARG A 53 19.22 18.96 -11.00
CA ARG A 53 19.94 20.18 -10.63
C ARG A 53 19.27 20.93 -9.49
N LEU A 54 17.94 21.01 -9.47
CA LEU A 54 17.22 21.73 -8.42
C LEU A 54 17.31 21.00 -7.08
N LEU A 55 17.18 19.68 -7.08
CA LEU A 55 17.11 18.89 -5.85
C LEU A 55 18.49 18.53 -5.27
N ARG A 56 19.54 18.50 -6.11
CA ARG A 56 20.91 18.19 -5.67
C ARG A 56 21.77 19.43 -5.36
N ALA A 57 21.55 20.57 -6.02
CA ALA A 57 22.41 21.74 -5.87
C ALA A 57 22.42 22.30 -4.44
N ASP A 58 23.62 22.62 -3.95
CA ASP A 58 23.80 23.37 -2.70
C ASP A 58 23.49 24.85 -2.94
N GLY A 59 22.58 25.42 -2.15
CA GLY A 59 22.16 26.83 -2.29
C GLY A 59 20.87 27.08 -3.09
N THR A 60 19.97 26.09 -3.16
CA THR A 60 18.69 26.22 -3.88
C THR A 60 17.86 27.42 -3.40
N THR A 61 17.31 28.20 -4.34
CA THR A 61 16.44 29.34 -4.02
C THR A 61 15.19 28.83 -3.29
N SER A 62 15.05 29.22 -2.01
CA SER A 62 13.96 28.82 -1.10
C SER A 62 12.56 28.85 -1.75
N THR A 63 12.30 29.84 -2.62
CA THR A 63 11.01 30.07 -3.28
C THR A 63 10.60 28.97 -4.28
N GLN A 64 11.55 28.37 -5.02
CA GLN A 64 11.22 27.33 -6.01
C GLN A 64 10.83 26.01 -5.32
N ILE A 65 11.61 25.59 -4.32
CA ILE A 65 11.29 24.43 -3.48
C ILE A 65 9.95 24.63 -2.76
N LEU A 66 9.66 25.86 -2.29
CA LEU A 66 8.37 26.19 -1.70
C LEU A 66 7.21 26.09 -2.71
N THR A 67 7.41 26.51 -3.96
CA THR A 67 6.42 26.37 -5.04
C THR A 67 6.11 24.90 -5.29
N VAL A 68 7.13 24.05 -5.47
CA VAL A 68 6.99 22.60 -5.64
C VAL A 68 6.28 21.96 -4.44
N LYS A 69 6.68 22.34 -3.23
CA LYS A 69 6.03 21.85 -2.00
C LYS A 69 4.53 22.21 -1.99
N ARG A 70 4.18 23.43 -2.37
CA ARG A 70 2.78 23.92 -2.35
C ARG A 70 1.95 23.27 -3.44
N SER A 71 2.50 23.09 -4.64
CA SER A 71 1.81 22.39 -5.74
C SER A 71 1.55 20.94 -5.36
N LEU A 72 2.55 20.19 -4.87
CA LEU A 72 2.37 18.82 -4.38
C LEU A 72 1.33 18.71 -3.26
N GLN A 73 1.32 19.66 -2.31
CA GLN A 73 0.30 19.69 -1.27
C GLN A 73 -1.12 19.87 -1.82
N LEU A 74 -1.29 20.71 -2.84
CA LEU A 74 -2.57 20.91 -3.51
C LEU A 74 -2.98 19.64 -4.28
N VAL A 75 -2.07 19.05 -5.07
CA VAL A 75 -2.32 17.80 -5.80
C VAL A 75 -2.70 16.68 -4.85
N LYS A 76 -2.00 16.54 -3.71
CA LYS A 76 -2.36 15.57 -2.66
C LYS A 76 -3.79 15.78 -2.17
N ILE A 77 -4.18 17.01 -1.83
CA ILE A 77 -5.53 17.31 -1.34
C ILE A 77 -6.57 16.90 -2.40
N LEU A 78 -6.35 17.26 -3.66
CA LEU A 78 -7.25 16.91 -4.75
C LEU A 78 -7.36 15.39 -4.94
N ALA A 79 -6.23 14.68 -5.02
CA ALA A 79 -6.20 13.22 -5.19
C ALA A 79 -6.82 12.45 -4.01
N SER A 80 -6.71 12.98 -2.79
CA SER A 80 -7.30 12.40 -1.57
C SER A 80 -8.81 12.61 -1.43
N THR A 81 -9.43 13.34 -2.35
CA THR A 81 -10.89 13.57 -2.32
C THR A 81 -11.63 12.24 -2.44
N THR A 82 -12.69 12.06 -1.67
CA THR A 82 -13.51 10.84 -1.67
C THR A 82 -14.72 10.98 -2.60
N GLY A 83 -15.44 9.87 -2.83
CA GLY A 83 -16.65 9.85 -3.65
C GLY A 83 -16.39 10.06 -5.14
N ALA A 84 -17.46 10.38 -5.88
CA ALA A 84 -17.43 10.52 -7.34
C ALA A 84 -16.49 11.64 -7.81
N THR A 85 -16.51 12.80 -7.13
CA THR A 85 -15.57 13.91 -7.40
C THR A 85 -14.12 13.47 -7.23
N GLY A 86 -13.83 12.71 -6.19
CA GLY A 86 -12.50 12.15 -5.95
C GLY A 86 -12.02 11.22 -7.06
N LYS A 87 -12.90 10.34 -7.52
CA LYS A 87 -12.63 9.44 -8.65
C LYS A 87 -12.27 10.23 -9.91
N GLN A 88 -13.07 11.25 -10.25
CA GLN A 88 -12.81 12.10 -11.40
C GLN A 88 -11.48 12.84 -11.29
N LEU A 89 -11.20 13.44 -10.12
CA LEU A 89 -9.94 14.17 -9.88
C LEU A 89 -8.72 13.25 -10.03
N ARG A 90 -8.75 12.03 -9.47
CA ARG A 90 -7.65 11.07 -9.60
C ARG A 90 -7.42 10.69 -11.06
N LYS A 91 -8.49 10.45 -11.82
CA LYS A 91 -8.42 10.16 -13.26
C LYS A 91 -7.73 11.31 -13.99
N GLU A 92 -8.25 12.53 -13.88
CA GLU A 92 -7.70 13.71 -14.57
C GLU A 92 -6.24 14.00 -14.20
N ILE A 93 -5.88 13.89 -12.91
CA ILE A 93 -4.50 14.08 -12.45
C ILE A 93 -3.57 13.02 -13.05
N SER A 94 -4.01 11.76 -13.12
CA SER A 94 -3.21 10.66 -13.69
C SER A 94 -3.06 10.71 -15.21
N GLU A 95 -3.99 11.36 -15.91
CA GLU A 95 -3.95 11.54 -17.37
C GLU A 95 -2.99 12.63 -17.82
N ILE A 96 -2.63 13.57 -16.93
CA ILE A 96 -1.61 14.58 -17.22
C ILE A 96 -0.24 13.89 -17.32
N VAL A 97 0.33 13.94 -18.54
CA VAL A 97 1.54 13.21 -18.95
C VAL A 97 2.71 13.34 -17.96
N PHE A 98 2.93 14.55 -17.42
CA PHE A 98 4.07 14.83 -16.56
C PHE A 98 3.87 14.48 -15.08
N THR A 99 2.65 14.14 -14.65
CA THR A 99 2.34 13.91 -13.22
C THR A 99 3.26 12.84 -12.62
N ILE A 100 3.31 11.65 -13.23
CA ILE A 100 4.02 10.50 -12.66
C ILE A 100 5.54 10.68 -12.81
N SER A 101 6.01 11.24 -13.93
CA SER A 101 7.44 11.50 -14.14
C SER A 101 7.99 12.55 -13.19
N ASN A 102 7.24 13.64 -12.95
CA ASN A 102 7.65 14.66 -11.99
C ASN A 102 7.77 14.06 -10.58
N ILE A 103 6.81 13.23 -10.17
CA ILE A 103 6.87 12.54 -8.88
C ILE A 103 8.07 11.59 -8.83
N ARG A 104 8.33 10.79 -9.88
CA ARG A 104 9.50 9.91 -9.94
C ARG A 104 10.80 10.67 -9.69
N ASP A 105 10.97 11.82 -10.33
CA ASP A 105 12.19 12.61 -10.21
C ASP A 105 12.35 13.18 -8.79
N ILE A 106 11.24 13.56 -8.14
CA ILE A 106 11.23 13.91 -6.71
C ILE A 106 11.64 12.70 -5.84
N LEU A 107 11.13 11.50 -6.11
CA LEU A 107 11.51 10.30 -5.37
C LEU A 107 13.01 10.00 -5.53
N ARG A 108 13.53 10.11 -6.75
CA ARG A 108 14.91 9.77 -7.10
C ARG A 108 15.95 10.76 -6.58
N PHE A 109 15.65 12.06 -6.63
CA PHE A 109 16.62 13.12 -6.34
C PHE A 109 16.34 13.88 -5.04
N GLY A 110 15.19 13.65 -4.41
CA GLY A 110 14.70 14.39 -3.24
C GLY A 110 15.23 13.93 -1.89
N GLU A 111 16.39 13.26 -1.80
CA GLU A 111 16.96 12.76 -0.54
C GLU A 111 17.14 13.88 0.51
N LYS A 112 17.55 15.08 0.08
CA LYS A 112 17.64 16.29 0.94
C LYS A 112 16.26 16.83 1.37
N TYR A 113 15.19 16.39 0.72
CA TYR A 113 13.84 16.95 0.82
C TYR A 113 12.79 15.85 1.07
N LEU A 114 12.94 15.06 2.13
CA LEU A 114 12.04 13.94 2.44
C LEU A 114 10.56 14.32 2.51
N MET A 115 10.23 15.57 2.85
CA MET A 115 8.84 16.06 2.82
C MET A 115 8.26 16.07 1.39
N LEU A 116 9.05 16.39 0.37
CA LEU A 116 8.62 16.33 -1.03
C LEU A 116 8.45 14.88 -1.47
N GLN A 117 9.40 14.00 -1.12
CA GLN A 117 9.27 12.56 -1.37
C GLN A 117 7.99 12.01 -0.74
N LYS A 118 7.73 12.33 0.54
CA LYS A 118 6.50 11.91 1.22
C LYS A 118 5.25 12.40 0.50
N LEU A 119 5.19 13.66 0.09
CA LEU A 119 4.04 14.17 -0.68
C LEU A 119 3.87 13.44 -2.00
N GLY A 120 4.95 13.17 -2.74
CA GLY A 120 4.93 12.39 -3.97
C GLY A 120 4.40 10.97 -3.75
N ILE A 121 4.89 10.29 -2.72
CA ILE A 121 4.43 8.95 -2.31
C ILE A 121 2.94 8.94 -1.97
N GLU A 122 2.47 9.93 -1.21
CA GLU A 122 1.06 10.07 -0.85
C GLU A 122 0.18 10.38 -2.07
N ILE A 123 0.69 11.12 -3.07
CA ILE A 123 -0.02 11.33 -4.33
C ILE A 123 -0.14 10.00 -5.09
N LEU A 124 0.96 9.26 -5.30
CA LEU A 124 0.93 7.96 -5.96
C LEU A 124 -0.04 6.99 -5.25
N SER A 125 0.00 6.99 -3.92
CA SER A 125 -0.90 6.22 -3.07
C SER A 125 -2.37 6.56 -3.33
N ASN A 126 -2.72 7.84 -3.36
CA ASN A 126 -4.09 8.26 -3.65
C ASN A 126 -4.49 7.90 -5.08
N LEU A 127 -3.62 8.14 -6.07
CA LEU A 127 -3.90 7.80 -7.47
C LEU A 127 -4.13 6.30 -7.65
N ALA A 128 -3.40 5.45 -6.93
CA ALA A 128 -3.53 4.00 -6.97
C ALA A 128 -4.91 3.46 -6.54
N LEU A 129 -5.80 4.32 -6.02
CA LEU A 129 -7.20 3.95 -5.78
C LEU A 129 -7.99 3.73 -7.08
N GLU A 130 -7.51 4.21 -8.22
CA GLU A 130 -8.07 3.95 -9.55
C GLU A 130 -7.19 2.95 -10.31
N GLU A 131 -7.82 1.95 -10.93
CA GLU A 131 -7.14 0.88 -11.67
C GLU A 131 -6.28 1.45 -12.83
N ASP A 132 -6.87 2.31 -13.67
CA ASP A 132 -6.19 2.97 -14.79
C ASP A 132 -4.94 3.74 -14.34
N ALA A 133 -5.02 4.41 -13.19
CA ALA A 133 -3.89 5.17 -12.65
C ALA A 133 -2.82 4.23 -12.08
N THR A 134 -3.21 3.14 -11.42
CA THR A 134 -2.28 2.08 -10.98
C THR A 134 -1.53 1.49 -12.16
N GLU A 135 -2.20 1.22 -13.29
CA GLU A 135 -1.56 0.72 -14.50
C GLU A 135 -0.56 1.73 -15.08
N ARG A 136 -0.95 3.00 -15.21
CA ARG A 136 -0.04 4.08 -15.68
C ARG A 136 1.20 4.21 -14.79
N ILE A 137 1.02 4.13 -13.46
CA ILE A 137 2.13 4.16 -12.50
C ILE A 137 3.03 2.93 -12.69
N GLY A 138 2.44 1.74 -12.78
CA GLY A 138 3.16 0.48 -12.95
C GLY A 138 3.95 0.37 -14.26
N CYS A 139 3.47 1.01 -15.33
CA CYS A 139 4.15 1.13 -16.62
C CYS A 139 5.23 2.22 -16.64
N THR A 140 5.20 3.16 -15.69
CA THR A 140 6.22 4.22 -15.61
C THR A 140 7.50 3.67 -14.98
N GLY A 141 8.52 3.50 -15.82
CA GLY A 141 9.81 2.97 -15.41
C GLY A 141 10.46 3.76 -14.26
N GLY A 142 10.99 3.01 -13.29
CA GLY A 142 11.74 3.54 -12.15
C GLY A 142 10.92 3.77 -10.88
N ILE A 143 9.59 3.92 -10.95
CA ILE A 143 8.77 4.23 -9.75
C ILE A 143 8.98 3.20 -8.63
N PHE A 144 8.79 1.91 -8.90
CA PHE A 144 8.97 0.87 -7.88
C PHE A 144 10.40 0.84 -7.33
N LYS A 145 11.41 1.03 -8.18
CA LYS A 145 12.81 1.07 -7.76
C LYS A 145 13.03 2.20 -6.74
N GLU A 146 12.56 3.41 -7.05
CA GLU A 146 12.73 4.55 -6.14
C GLU A 146 11.89 4.42 -4.86
N LEU A 147 10.68 3.86 -4.95
CA LEU A 147 9.89 3.55 -3.75
C LEU A 147 10.60 2.53 -2.85
N PHE A 148 11.20 1.47 -3.40
CA PHE A 148 11.98 0.51 -2.62
C PHE A 148 13.27 1.10 -2.04
N ASN A 149 13.96 1.98 -2.79
CA ASN A 149 15.11 2.71 -2.27
C ASN A 149 14.74 3.50 -1.00
N ILE A 150 13.59 4.19 -1.03
CA ILE A 150 13.07 4.93 0.13
C ILE A 150 12.62 3.97 1.24
N PHE A 151 11.88 2.91 0.91
CA PHE A 151 11.37 1.94 1.89
C PHE A 151 12.51 1.29 2.71
N PHE A 152 13.58 0.85 2.03
CA PHE A 152 14.73 0.20 2.64
C PHE A 152 15.84 1.17 3.11
N MET A 153 15.59 2.48 3.11
CA MET A 153 16.60 3.46 3.50
C MET A 153 16.99 3.31 4.98
N GLN A 154 18.26 2.99 5.26
CA GLN A 154 18.74 2.70 6.62
C GLN A 154 19.20 3.95 7.40
N THR A 155 19.57 5.02 6.69
CA THR A 155 20.20 6.23 7.28
C THR A 155 19.20 7.32 7.69
N VAL A 156 17.91 6.98 7.78
CA VAL A 156 16.86 7.94 8.14
C VAL A 156 16.77 8.07 9.67
N PRO A 157 16.82 9.29 10.24
CA PRO A 157 16.50 9.49 11.65
C PRO A 157 15.13 8.88 12.00
N GLN A 158 14.97 8.28 13.18
CA GLN A 158 13.71 7.64 13.56
C GLN A 158 12.48 8.56 13.41
N SER A 159 12.66 9.87 13.63
CA SER A 159 11.63 10.91 13.44
C SER A 159 11.11 11.04 12.00
N GLN A 160 11.82 10.48 11.03
CA GLN A 160 11.51 10.53 9.61
C GLN A 160 11.10 9.16 9.04
N ASN A 161 10.97 8.12 9.88
CA ASN A 161 10.47 6.79 9.47
C ASN A 161 9.11 6.83 8.76
N HIS A 162 8.32 7.89 8.97
CA HIS A 162 7.07 8.11 8.25
C HIS A 162 7.23 8.06 6.71
N VAL A 163 8.35 8.53 6.15
CA VAL A 163 8.56 8.47 4.68
C VAL A 163 8.74 7.03 4.20
N ARG A 164 9.47 6.21 4.97
CA ARG A 164 9.67 4.78 4.71
C ARG A 164 8.34 4.04 4.81
N ILE A 165 7.57 4.31 5.87
CA ILE A 165 6.23 3.72 6.06
C ILE A 165 5.31 4.08 4.89
N SER A 166 5.25 5.36 4.51
CA SER A 166 4.45 5.79 3.36
C SER A 166 4.89 5.10 2.06
N ALA A 167 6.20 4.91 1.84
CA ALA A 167 6.69 4.21 0.65
C ALA A 167 6.19 2.76 0.61
N GLY A 168 6.25 2.05 1.75
CA GLY A 168 5.73 0.70 1.88
C GLY A 168 4.22 0.62 1.66
N GLU A 169 3.45 1.58 2.17
CA GLU A 169 2.00 1.68 1.94
C GLU A 169 1.69 1.91 0.46
N ALA A 170 2.43 2.80 -0.22
CA ALA A 170 2.27 3.06 -1.65
C ALA A 170 2.55 1.81 -2.49
N ILE A 171 3.65 1.09 -2.21
CA ILE A 171 3.99 -0.16 -2.91
C ILE A 171 2.89 -1.19 -2.69
N SER A 172 2.41 -1.34 -1.45
CA SER A 172 1.31 -2.27 -1.15
C SER A 172 0.05 -1.90 -1.93
N MET A 173 -0.34 -0.63 -1.97
CA MET A 173 -1.53 -0.21 -2.73
C MET A 173 -1.37 -0.41 -4.24
N LEU A 174 -0.20 -0.10 -4.80
CA LEU A 174 0.07 -0.31 -6.23
C LEU A 174 0.10 -1.80 -6.63
N ALA A 175 0.46 -2.69 -5.70
CA ALA A 175 0.44 -4.14 -5.90
C ALA A 175 -0.94 -4.77 -5.69
N LEU A 176 -1.87 -4.07 -5.02
CA LEU A 176 -3.20 -4.58 -4.74
C LEU A 176 -3.97 -4.72 -6.05
N GLU A 177 -4.46 -5.93 -6.34
CA GLU A 177 -5.32 -6.21 -7.50
C GLU A 177 -4.66 -5.91 -8.86
N SER A 178 -3.33 -5.74 -8.92
CA SER A 178 -2.60 -5.43 -10.16
C SER A 178 -1.52 -6.46 -10.49
N LYS A 179 -1.82 -7.33 -11.46
CA LYS A 179 -0.88 -8.34 -11.98
C LYS A 179 0.37 -7.68 -12.60
N ASN A 180 0.19 -6.57 -13.32
CA ASN A 180 1.29 -5.86 -13.98
C ASN A 180 2.24 -5.22 -12.96
N SER A 181 1.69 -4.54 -11.94
CA SER A 181 2.50 -3.98 -10.85
C SER A 181 3.27 -5.07 -10.10
N CYS A 182 2.61 -6.18 -9.77
CA CYS A 182 3.27 -7.30 -9.09
C CYS A 182 4.44 -7.88 -9.90
N ARG A 183 4.24 -8.10 -11.21
CA ARG A 183 5.32 -8.53 -12.11
C ARG A 183 6.47 -7.53 -12.17
N SER A 184 6.17 -6.23 -12.26
CA SER A 184 7.18 -5.17 -12.24
C SER A 184 7.98 -5.15 -10.94
N ILE A 185 7.33 -5.39 -9.79
CA ILE A 185 7.99 -5.50 -8.48
C ILE A 185 8.89 -6.75 -8.42
N LEU A 186 8.39 -7.92 -8.83
CA LEU A 186 9.15 -9.17 -8.78
C LEU A 186 10.41 -9.11 -9.65
N ARG A 187 10.38 -8.41 -10.79
CA ARG A 187 11.56 -8.17 -11.65
C ARG A 187 12.68 -7.38 -10.96
N LEU A 188 12.40 -6.71 -9.84
CA LEU A 188 13.42 -6.01 -9.05
C LEU A 188 14.18 -6.95 -8.10
N ASN A 189 13.80 -8.23 -7.99
CA ASN A 189 14.42 -9.22 -7.11
C ASN A 189 14.52 -8.74 -5.64
N VAL A 190 13.43 -8.13 -5.15
CA VAL A 190 13.36 -7.56 -3.78
C VAL A 190 12.78 -8.53 -2.75
N SER A 191 12.39 -9.75 -3.14
CA SER A 191 11.73 -10.72 -2.27
C SER A 191 12.55 -11.01 -1.00
N ASP A 192 13.84 -11.28 -1.12
CA ASP A 192 14.68 -11.62 0.03
C ASP A 192 14.82 -10.43 0.99
N LYS A 193 14.96 -9.21 0.45
CA LYS A 193 14.98 -7.97 1.24
C LYS A 193 13.64 -7.73 1.97
N LEU A 194 12.53 -8.08 1.33
CA LEU A 194 11.20 -8.00 1.95
C LEU A 194 11.04 -9.03 3.08
N VAL A 195 11.55 -10.25 2.89
CA VAL A 195 11.58 -11.28 3.94
C VAL A 195 12.41 -10.80 5.13
N THR A 196 13.61 -10.26 4.90
CA THR A 196 14.43 -9.67 5.98
C THR A 196 13.72 -8.50 6.66
N ALA A 197 12.98 -7.67 5.92
CA ALA A 197 12.24 -6.55 6.48
C ALA A 197 11.05 -6.95 7.37
N LEU A 198 10.68 -8.23 7.43
CA LEU A 198 9.70 -8.74 8.41
C LEU A 198 10.21 -8.67 9.85
N GLU A 199 11.53 -8.62 10.05
CA GLU A 199 12.15 -8.50 11.38
C GLU A 199 12.36 -7.03 11.80
N ASP A 200 12.22 -6.08 10.88
CA ASP A 200 12.28 -4.65 11.18
C ASP A 200 10.92 -4.16 11.70
N THR A 201 10.87 -3.78 12.98
CA THR A 201 9.65 -3.31 13.66
C THR A 201 8.91 -2.16 12.95
N VAL A 202 9.62 -1.35 12.15
CA VAL A 202 9.07 -0.24 11.38
C VAL A 202 8.49 -0.72 10.05
N LEU A 203 9.14 -1.69 9.40
CA LEU A 203 8.80 -2.11 8.04
C LEU A 203 7.87 -3.33 7.98
N GLN A 204 7.88 -4.18 9.01
CA GLN A 204 7.25 -5.50 9.04
C GLN A 204 5.81 -5.53 8.52
N VAL A 205 4.97 -4.56 8.92
CA VAL A 205 3.56 -4.49 8.49
C VAL A 205 3.46 -4.28 6.98
N ASN A 206 4.27 -3.38 6.44
CA ASN A 206 4.23 -3.06 5.01
C ASN A 206 4.95 -4.12 4.19
N ALA A 207 6.07 -4.65 4.67
CA ALA A 207 6.77 -5.77 4.04
C ALA A 207 5.85 -6.99 3.89
N ALA A 208 5.16 -7.37 4.96
CA ALA A 208 4.22 -8.48 4.94
C ALA A 208 3.02 -8.21 4.01
N ARG A 209 2.49 -6.98 3.96
CA ARG A 209 1.42 -6.61 3.02
C ARG A 209 1.87 -6.67 1.56
N ILE A 210 3.09 -6.24 1.26
CA ILE A 210 3.66 -6.30 -0.09
C ILE A 210 3.82 -7.77 -0.49
N LEU A 211 4.48 -8.59 0.34
CA LEU A 211 4.64 -10.02 0.07
C LEU A 211 3.29 -10.72 -0.13
N TRP A 212 2.30 -10.42 0.73
CA TRP A 212 0.96 -10.96 0.61
C TRP A 212 0.31 -10.59 -0.73
N ASN A 213 0.35 -9.30 -1.13
CA ASN A 213 -0.18 -8.87 -2.43
C ASN A 213 0.53 -9.56 -3.61
N LEU A 214 1.86 -9.71 -3.54
CA LEU A 214 2.62 -10.42 -4.57
C LEU A 214 2.17 -11.88 -4.67
N CYS A 215 1.94 -12.56 -3.56
CA CYS A 215 1.43 -13.94 -3.56
C CYS A 215 0.02 -14.06 -4.14
N VAL A 216 -0.85 -13.09 -3.86
CA VAL A 216 -2.26 -13.12 -4.29
C VAL A 216 -2.41 -12.74 -5.77
N TYR A 217 -1.70 -11.71 -6.25
CA TYR A 217 -2.02 -11.03 -7.52
C TYR A 217 -0.99 -11.24 -8.65
N SER A 218 0.17 -11.86 -8.41
CA SER A 218 1.19 -12.05 -9.47
C SER A 218 0.79 -13.06 -10.56
N GLY A 219 -0.16 -13.96 -10.26
CA GLY A 219 -0.52 -15.09 -11.12
C GLY A 219 0.45 -16.28 -11.01
N THR A 220 0.06 -17.41 -11.58
CA THR A 220 0.77 -18.70 -11.45
C THR A 220 2.16 -18.72 -12.09
N GLU A 221 2.38 -17.90 -13.12
CA GLU A 221 3.66 -17.78 -13.83
C GLU A 221 4.82 -17.31 -12.93
N CYS A 222 4.52 -16.62 -11.83
CA CYS A 222 5.51 -16.09 -10.91
C CYS A 222 5.89 -17.06 -9.78
N PHE A 223 5.42 -18.32 -9.83
CA PHE A 223 5.64 -19.32 -8.77
C PHE A 223 7.11 -19.44 -8.35
N GLN A 224 8.04 -19.53 -9.30
CA GLN A 224 9.47 -19.68 -9.01
C GLN A 224 10.06 -18.46 -8.28
N GLN A 225 9.62 -17.25 -8.63
CA GLN A 225 10.07 -16.00 -8.01
C GLN A 225 9.49 -15.81 -6.60
N LEU A 226 8.29 -16.35 -6.37
CA LEU A 226 7.60 -16.29 -5.08
C LEU A 226 8.08 -17.39 -4.12
N ARG A 227 8.75 -18.44 -4.62
CA ARG A 227 9.25 -19.53 -3.78
C ARG A 227 10.23 -19.05 -2.71
N SER A 228 11.01 -17.99 -2.93
CA SER A 228 11.92 -17.48 -1.88
C SER A 228 11.19 -16.89 -0.67
N ILE A 229 9.90 -16.56 -0.81
CA ILE A 229 9.06 -16.06 0.29
C ILE A 229 8.82 -17.14 1.35
N THR A 230 9.01 -18.43 1.02
CA THR A 230 8.89 -19.51 2.03
C THR A 230 9.85 -19.34 3.20
N ALA A 231 10.99 -18.66 2.99
CA ALA A 231 11.92 -18.30 4.06
C ALA A 231 11.29 -17.40 5.15
N ALA A 232 10.18 -16.71 4.87
CA ALA A 232 9.43 -15.95 5.85
C ALA A 232 8.64 -16.81 6.84
N GLY A 233 8.46 -18.11 6.56
CA GLY A 233 7.59 -19.02 7.32
C GLY A 233 7.79 -18.95 8.83
N PRO A 234 9.02 -19.13 9.37
CA PRO A 234 9.24 -19.10 10.80
C PRO A 234 8.92 -17.74 11.44
N THR A 235 9.28 -16.64 10.77
CA THR A 235 9.02 -15.27 11.24
C THR A 235 7.52 -14.98 11.28
N VAL A 236 6.80 -15.41 10.25
CA VAL A 236 5.35 -15.26 10.14
C VAL A 236 4.63 -16.04 11.25
N LEU A 237 5.02 -17.30 11.48
CA LEU A 237 4.44 -18.12 12.56
C LEU A 237 4.65 -17.46 13.94
N LYS A 238 5.89 -17.05 14.26
CA LYS A 238 6.20 -16.37 15.52
C LYS A 238 5.38 -15.09 15.69
N ALA A 239 5.21 -14.31 14.62
CA ALA A 239 4.42 -13.08 14.66
C ALA A 239 2.93 -13.35 14.90
N ILE A 240 2.34 -14.41 14.33
CA ILE A 240 0.94 -14.79 14.60
C ILE A 240 0.73 -15.11 16.08
N MET A 241 1.68 -15.82 16.68
CA MET A 241 1.61 -16.24 18.08
C MET A 241 1.75 -15.06 19.05
N LYS A 242 2.67 -14.14 18.77
CA LYS A 242 3.08 -13.07 19.69
C LYS A 242 2.35 -11.74 19.50
N GLU A 243 2.14 -11.33 18.26
CA GLU A 243 1.68 -9.98 17.92
C GLU A 243 0.14 -9.89 17.93
N GLU A 244 -0.40 -8.67 17.88
CA GLU A 244 -1.85 -8.42 17.85
C GLU A 244 -2.25 -7.43 16.75
N ASN A 245 -3.56 -7.31 16.53
CA ASN A 245 -4.19 -6.30 15.68
C ASN A 245 -3.66 -6.34 14.23
N LYS A 246 -3.22 -5.19 13.70
CA LYS A 246 -2.83 -4.98 12.30
C LYS A 246 -1.68 -5.90 11.85
N LEU A 247 -0.71 -6.15 12.73
CA LEU A 247 0.42 -7.01 12.38
C LEU A 247 -0.02 -8.47 12.32
N GLN A 248 -0.76 -8.94 13.33
CA GLN A 248 -1.32 -10.29 13.37
C GLN A 248 -2.22 -10.57 12.15
N GLU A 249 -3.14 -9.65 11.82
CA GLU A 249 -4.01 -9.75 10.64
C GLU A 249 -3.23 -9.98 9.34
N VAL A 250 -2.17 -9.18 9.12
CA VAL A 250 -1.36 -9.24 7.90
C VAL A 250 -0.53 -10.53 7.88
N MET A 251 0.04 -10.94 9.01
CA MET A 251 0.84 -12.15 9.11
C MET A 251 0.00 -13.41 8.87
N ILE A 252 -1.24 -13.48 9.37
CA ILE A 252 -2.17 -14.58 9.04
C ILE A 252 -2.45 -14.63 7.53
N GLY A 253 -2.68 -13.46 6.91
CA GLY A 253 -2.90 -13.38 5.46
C GLY A 253 -1.69 -13.86 4.66
N LEU A 254 -0.48 -13.49 5.08
CA LEU A 254 0.77 -13.93 4.46
C LEU A 254 1.02 -15.43 4.68
N ALA A 255 0.81 -15.96 5.88
CA ALA A 255 0.99 -17.37 6.23
C ALA A 255 0.22 -18.28 5.28
N ALA A 256 -1.06 -17.97 5.07
CA ALA A 256 -1.94 -18.73 4.17
C ALA A 256 -1.37 -18.91 2.75
N HIS A 257 -0.56 -17.96 2.30
CA HIS A 257 0.09 -18.02 0.99
C HIS A 257 1.48 -18.64 1.06
N VAL A 258 2.26 -18.35 2.11
CA VAL A 258 3.59 -18.93 2.33
C VAL A 258 3.54 -20.46 2.34
N PHE A 259 2.61 -21.04 3.12
CA PHE A 259 2.47 -22.49 3.21
C PHE A 259 1.99 -23.13 1.91
N LYS A 260 1.24 -22.40 1.07
CA LYS A 260 0.82 -22.88 -0.25
C LYS A 260 2.00 -23.16 -1.19
N PHE A 261 3.15 -22.51 -0.97
CA PHE A 261 4.36 -22.70 -1.76
C PHE A 261 5.32 -23.74 -1.17
N MET A 262 4.94 -24.41 -0.08
CA MET A 262 5.75 -25.42 0.60
C MET A 262 5.21 -26.82 0.34
N SER A 263 6.11 -27.79 0.23
CA SER A 263 5.80 -29.20 0.45
C SER A 263 5.52 -29.48 1.93
N SER A 264 4.89 -30.62 2.23
CA SER A 264 4.63 -31.03 3.61
C SER A 264 5.90 -31.13 4.45
N GLN A 265 7.02 -31.54 3.85
CA GLN A 265 8.30 -31.61 4.55
C GLN A 265 8.87 -30.22 4.85
N GLU A 266 8.85 -29.30 3.89
CA GLU A 266 9.27 -27.89 4.09
C GLU A 266 8.40 -27.19 5.15
N SER A 267 7.10 -27.50 5.17
CA SER A 267 6.18 -27.01 6.21
C SER A 267 6.58 -27.49 7.60
N ARG A 268 6.80 -28.80 7.80
CA ARG A 268 7.22 -29.35 9.11
C ARG A 268 8.51 -28.70 9.62
N THR A 269 9.52 -28.60 8.75
CA THR A 269 10.78 -27.93 9.09
C THR A 269 10.58 -26.46 9.44
N THR A 270 9.61 -25.79 8.81
CA THR A 270 9.24 -24.41 9.14
C THR A 270 8.66 -24.30 10.55
N PHE A 271 7.78 -25.22 10.96
CA PHE A 271 7.22 -25.29 12.31
C PHE A 271 8.31 -25.60 13.36
N GLU A 272 9.19 -26.57 13.08
CA GLU A 272 10.34 -26.91 13.92
C GLU A 272 11.27 -25.69 14.13
N ASN A 273 11.64 -25.00 13.06
CA ASN A 273 12.47 -23.79 13.12
C ASN A 273 11.78 -22.63 13.84
N ALA A 274 10.44 -22.61 13.82
CA ALA A 274 9.66 -21.63 14.55
C ALA A 274 9.56 -21.97 16.05
N GLY A 275 9.76 -23.23 16.43
CA GLY A 275 9.51 -23.74 17.77
C GLY A 275 8.02 -23.72 18.14
N ILE A 276 7.15 -23.97 17.16
CA ILE A 276 5.68 -23.90 17.31
C ILE A 276 5.10 -25.21 16.80
N GLU A 277 4.18 -25.82 17.54
CA GLU A 277 3.43 -26.98 17.07
C GLU A 277 2.23 -26.56 16.20
N GLU A 278 1.83 -27.40 15.25
CA GLU A 278 0.65 -27.13 14.40
C GLU A 278 -0.63 -26.96 15.24
N ALA A 279 -0.75 -27.73 16.33
CA ALA A 279 -1.85 -27.64 17.29
C ALA A 279 -1.86 -26.29 18.04
N ASP A 280 -0.70 -25.73 18.37
CA ASP A 280 -0.61 -24.41 19.01
C ASP A 280 -1.09 -23.31 18.08
N LEU A 281 -0.73 -23.39 16.79
CA LEU A 281 -1.22 -22.46 15.78
C LEU A 281 -2.74 -22.56 15.63
N ALA A 282 -3.29 -23.78 15.56
CA ALA A 282 -4.73 -24.02 15.50
C ALA A 282 -5.48 -23.38 16.67
N ASN A 283 -5.02 -23.67 17.89
CA ASN A 283 -5.58 -23.11 19.12
C ASN A 283 -5.49 -21.58 19.12
N LYS A 284 -4.37 -21.01 18.66
CA LYS A 284 -4.20 -19.55 18.56
C LYS A 284 -5.18 -18.94 17.56
N LEU A 285 -5.40 -19.55 16.40
CA LEU A 285 -6.35 -19.05 15.39
C LEU A 285 -7.79 -19.05 15.91
N ILE A 286 -8.19 -20.10 16.64
CA ILE A 286 -9.49 -20.17 17.34
C ILE A 286 -9.63 -19.03 18.36
N GLN A 287 -8.59 -18.79 19.19
CA GLN A 287 -8.60 -17.67 20.15
C GLN A 287 -8.75 -16.31 19.46
N ILE A 288 -8.10 -16.11 18.31
CA ILE A 288 -8.19 -14.87 17.54
C ILE A 288 -9.61 -14.68 17.00
N LEU A 289 -10.23 -15.73 16.43
CA LEU A 289 -11.64 -15.64 15.98
C LEU A 289 -12.59 -15.31 17.12
N ASN A 290 -12.41 -15.93 18.28
CA ASN A 290 -13.20 -15.65 19.47
C ASN A 290 -13.02 -14.20 19.98
N LYS A 291 -11.81 -13.64 19.87
CA LYS A 291 -11.56 -12.22 20.18
C LYS A 291 -12.20 -11.27 19.15
N HIS A 292 -12.28 -11.70 17.90
CA HIS A 292 -12.77 -10.91 16.77
C HIS A 292 -14.16 -11.34 16.29
N GLN A 293 -15.07 -11.64 17.21
CA GLN A 293 -16.44 -12.05 16.90
C GLN A 293 -17.19 -11.07 15.99
N SER A 294 -16.96 -9.76 16.12
CA SER A 294 -17.55 -8.74 15.26
C SER A 294 -16.52 -8.10 14.32
N PRO A 295 -16.90 -7.76 13.08
CA PRO A 295 -16.00 -7.16 12.12
C PRO A 295 -15.60 -5.74 12.56
N SER A 296 -14.38 -5.35 12.22
CA SER A 296 -13.81 -4.05 12.60
C SER A 296 -12.99 -3.46 11.48
N ILE A 297 -13.15 -2.16 11.24
CA ILE A 297 -12.34 -1.40 10.27
C ILE A 297 -10.85 -1.37 10.63
N LYS A 298 -10.48 -1.70 11.88
CA LYS A 298 -9.08 -1.74 12.33
C LYS A 298 -8.33 -2.97 11.80
N VAL A 299 -9.04 -4.08 11.64
CA VAL A 299 -8.53 -5.37 11.16
C VAL A 299 -9.56 -6.07 10.26
N PRO A 300 -9.97 -5.43 9.15
CA PRO A 300 -11.14 -5.85 8.37
C PRO A 300 -10.99 -7.22 7.68
N ARG A 301 -9.79 -7.80 7.65
CA ARG A 301 -9.44 -9.04 6.95
C ARG A 301 -9.13 -10.19 7.90
N ILE A 302 -9.11 -9.97 9.22
CA ILE A 302 -8.60 -10.97 10.17
C ILE A 302 -9.41 -12.27 10.11
N ARG A 303 -10.75 -12.19 10.20
CA ARG A 303 -11.64 -13.35 10.10
C ARG A 303 -11.52 -14.03 8.75
N ARG A 304 -11.51 -13.23 7.68
CA ARG A 304 -11.40 -13.70 6.30
C ARG A 304 -10.12 -14.50 6.03
N ASN A 305 -8.99 -14.06 6.59
CA ASN A 305 -7.70 -14.73 6.39
C ASN A 305 -7.62 -16.04 7.18
N ILE A 306 -8.23 -16.11 8.38
CA ILE A 306 -8.22 -17.33 9.20
C ILE A 306 -9.01 -18.46 8.53
N GLN A 307 -10.08 -18.13 7.81
CA GLN A 307 -10.86 -19.11 7.04
C GLN A 307 -10.09 -19.81 5.92
N ILE A 308 -8.82 -19.48 5.68
CA ILE A 308 -7.97 -20.25 4.77
C ILE A 308 -7.41 -21.49 5.48
N PHE A 309 -7.32 -21.47 6.82
CA PHE A 309 -6.82 -22.58 7.65
C PHE A 309 -7.93 -23.56 8.03
N ARG A 310 -8.72 -23.97 7.04
CA ARG A 310 -10.05 -24.61 7.19
C ARG A 310 -10.05 -25.88 8.03
N ASN A 311 -8.93 -26.60 8.12
CA ASN A 311 -8.87 -27.96 8.68
C ASN A 311 -8.46 -28.00 10.17
N LEU A 312 -8.65 -26.90 10.90
CA LEU A 312 -8.17 -26.75 12.29
C LEU A 312 -9.30 -26.80 13.34
N GLY A 313 -10.40 -27.49 13.07
CA GLY A 313 -11.50 -27.70 14.03
C GLY A 313 -12.24 -26.42 14.43
N MET A 314 -12.54 -25.57 13.44
CA MET A 314 -13.15 -24.23 13.63
C MET A 314 -14.65 -24.18 13.28
N GLU A 315 -15.36 -25.30 13.31
CA GLU A 315 -16.76 -25.42 12.87
C GLU A 315 -17.69 -24.44 13.62
N LYS A 316 -17.54 -24.37 14.95
CA LYS A 316 -18.36 -23.51 15.81
C LYS A 316 -18.11 -22.03 15.53
N GLU A 317 -16.85 -21.67 15.34
CA GLU A 317 -16.43 -20.31 15.03
C GLU A 317 -16.97 -19.89 13.65
N LEU A 318 -16.92 -20.77 12.65
CA LEU A 318 -17.47 -20.51 11.32
C LEU A 318 -19.00 -20.26 11.36
N GLU A 319 -19.75 -21.06 12.12
CA GLU A 319 -21.20 -20.85 12.29
C GLU A 319 -21.51 -19.46 12.88
N TRP A 320 -20.69 -19.03 13.83
CA TRP A 320 -20.85 -17.73 14.48
C TRP A 320 -20.49 -16.57 13.55
N ILE A 321 -19.47 -16.74 12.71
CA ILE A 321 -19.10 -15.74 11.70
C ILE A 321 -20.25 -15.48 10.73
N THR A 322 -20.97 -16.52 10.28
CA THR A 322 -22.13 -16.37 9.39
C THR A 322 -23.17 -15.41 9.95
N LYS A 323 -23.38 -15.43 11.27
CA LYS A 323 -24.37 -14.59 11.97
C LYS A 323 -23.94 -13.12 12.07
N THR A 324 -22.67 -12.81 11.84
CA THR A 324 -22.07 -11.47 12.06
C THR A 324 -21.28 -10.94 10.86
N ILE A 325 -21.56 -11.46 9.65
CA ILE A 325 -20.99 -10.95 8.41
C ILE A 325 -21.38 -9.48 8.23
N SER A 326 -20.43 -8.65 7.79
CA SER A 326 -20.67 -7.24 7.47
C SER A 326 -19.96 -6.83 6.19
N ASP A 327 -20.49 -5.80 5.54
CA ASP A 327 -19.86 -5.19 4.37
C ASP A 327 -18.46 -4.62 4.65
N VAL A 328 -18.10 -4.39 5.91
CA VAL A 328 -16.73 -4.01 6.29
C VAL A 328 -15.68 -5.01 5.77
N GLU A 329 -16.03 -6.29 5.67
CA GLU A 329 -15.11 -7.34 5.23
C GLU A 329 -15.07 -7.49 3.70
N SER A 330 -15.93 -6.74 3.00
CA SER A 330 -16.01 -6.70 1.54
C SER A 330 -14.99 -5.75 0.92
N PHE A 331 -14.34 -4.88 1.69
CA PHE A 331 -13.42 -3.85 1.17
C PHE A 331 -11.97 -4.08 1.61
N ASN A 332 -11.04 -3.75 0.71
CA ASN A 332 -9.63 -3.77 1.02
C ASN A 332 -9.16 -2.51 1.74
N ILE A 333 -9.69 -1.36 1.36
CA ILE A 333 -9.21 -0.04 1.80
C ILE A 333 -10.40 0.78 2.30
N PHE A 334 -10.16 1.63 3.29
CA PHE A 334 -11.16 2.55 3.83
C PHE A 334 -10.63 3.99 3.81
N SER A 335 -11.50 4.93 3.51
CA SER A 335 -11.29 6.36 3.73
C SER A 335 -12.45 6.91 4.56
N GLY A 336 -12.25 7.00 5.88
CA GLY A 336 -13.33 7.26 6.83
C GLY A 336 -14.36 6.14 6.79
N THR A 337 -15.62 6.48 6.48
CA THR A 337 -16.73 5.53 6.34
C THR A 337 -16.89 4.97 4.92
N VAL A 338 -16.05 5.39 3.98
CA VAL A 338 -16.14 4.97 2.57
C VAL A 338 -15.21 3.78 2.32
N GLY A 339 -15.78 2.65 1.91
CA GLY A 339 -15.04 1.47 1.44
C GLY A 339 -14.55 1.66 0.00
N MET A 340 -13.30 1.27 -0.25
CA MET A 340 -12.60 1.36 -1.54
C MET A 340 -12.00 -0.02 -1.89
N SER A 341 -11.90 -0.34 -3.19
CA SER A 341 -11.48 -1.67 -3.69
C SER A 341 -12.32 -2.79 -3.07
N ARG A 342 -13.55 -2.93 -3.58
CA ARG A 342 -14.46 -4.00 -3.16
C ARG A 342 -13.97 -5.32 -3.75
N ARG A 343 -13.84 -6.33 -2.90
CA ARG A 343 -13.45 -7.68 -3.31
C ARG A 343 -14.55 -8.33 -4.15
N SER A 344 -14.14 -9.15 -5.11
CA SER A 344 -15.05 -9.97 -5.92
C SER A 344 -15.72 -11.09 -5.12
N THR A 345 -14.98 -11.76 -4.22
CA THR A 345 -15.53 -12.85 -3.40
C THR A 345 -16.09 -12.34 -2.08
N THR A 346 -17.36 -12.63 -1.80
CA THR A 346 -18.05 -12.25 -0.56
C THR A 346 -17.57 -13.07 0.64
N MET A 347 -17.73 -12.53 1.84
CA MET A 347 -17.43 -13.26 3.08
C MET A 347 -18.32 -14.51 3.23
N HIS A 348 -19.60 -14.39 2.86
CA HIS A 348 -20.55 -15.51 2.87
C HIS A 348 -20.06 -16.68 2.00
N SER A 349 -19.62 -16.40 0.76
CA SER A 349 -19.08 -17.44 -0.13
C SER A 349 -17.86 -18.13 0.47
N LEU A 350 -16.98 -17.38 1.16
CA LEU A 350 -15.82 -17.99 1.81
C LEU A 350 -16.20 -18.91 2.98
N VAL A 351 -17.21 -18.53 3.77
CA VAL A 351 -17.71 -19.34 4.88
C VAL A 351 -18.32 -20.64 4.37
N GLU A 352 -19.18 -20.59 3.35
CA GLU A 352 -19.79 -21.80 2.78
C GLU A 352 -18.73 -22.74 2.21
N THR A 353 -17.78 -22.23 1.43
CA THR A 353 -16.66 -23.07 0.93
C THR A 353 -15.83 -23.65 2.07
N ALA A 354 -15.62 -22.91 3.17
CA ALA A 354 -14.90 -23.44 4.32
C ALA A 354 -15.68 -24.57 5.01
N ARG A 355 -17.00 -24.47 5.06
CA ARG A 355 -17.89 -25.46 5.68
C ARG A 355 -18.03 -26.73 4.85
N GLU A 356 -18.15 -26.61 3.54
CA GLU A 356 -18.18 -27.75 2.61
C GLU A 356 -16.92 -28.62 2.76
N LEU A 357 -15.74 -27.99 2.82
CA LEU A 357 -14.47 -28.70 2.94
C LEU A 357 -14.29 -29.42 4.30
N LEU A 358 -14.87 -28.88 5.38
CA LEU A 358 -14.89 -29.56 6.69
C LEU A 358 -15.75 -30.81 6.69
N LEU A 359 -16.82 -30.83 5.90
CA LEU A 359 -17.68 -32.01 5.75
C LEU A 359 -16.99 -33.10 4.91
N ASP A 360 -16.15 -32.71 3.95
CA ASP A 360 -15.39 -33.66 3.12
C ASP A 360 -14.25 -34.34 3.92
N ASP A 361 -13.57 -33.62 4.82
CA ASP A 361 -12.51 -34.18 5.69
C ASP A 361 -13.07 -35.14 6.77
N GLN A 362 -14.36 -35.05 7.11
CA GLN A 362 -15.02 -35.98 8.04
C GLN A 362 -15.49 -37.29 7.38
N ASN A 363 -15.47 -37.36 6.03
CA ASN A 363 -15.90 -38.51 5.24
C ASN A 363 -14.72 -39.31 4.64
N LEU A 364 -13.49 -39.01 5.06
CA LEU A 364 -12.24 -39.73 4.81
C LEU A 364 -11.70 -40.32 6.12
#